data_AF-A0A9N9QY05-F1
#
_entry.id   AF-A0A9N9QY05-F1
#
_cell.length_a   1.000
_cell.length_b   1.000
_cell.length_c   1.000
_cell.angle_alpha   90.00
_cell.angle_beta   90.00
_cell.angle_gamma   90.00
#
_symmetry.space_group_name_H-M   'P 1'
#
loop_
_entity.id
_entity.type
_entity.pdbx_description
1 polymer ?
#
loop_
_entity_poly.entity_id
_entity_poly.type
_entity_poly.pdbx_seq_one_letter_code
_entity_poly.pdbx_strand_id
1 'polypeptide(L)'
;MLKISKFLHKDKLKFVKNSISNFNCNVMKNSENVLLKVRILFYVMAFIHLVVVSIILLTIDFTEAEDPSLWMYANVRWKLITCWFNLLSLVYLPICIYCDLKELRDEDKELHVKRLNNIRFLIFTSILLPTSIFADILFWRLWMKDRELLAPVTVDAIVPFWTQHCMHTVSLVVTILDVVLVPRTRPKSVVPGLSIMSIFLFSYVTV
;
A
#
# COMPACT_ATOMS: atom_id res chain seq x y z
N MET A 1 49.20 43.63 -7.99
CA MET A 1 49.18 42.19 -7.64
C MET A 1 48.02 41.78 -6.71
N LEU A 2 47.75 42.49 -5.61
CA LEU A 2 46.74 42.08 -4.59
C LEU A 2 45.28 41.91 -5.09
N LYS A 3 44.83 42.68 -6.09
CA LYS A 3 43.46 42.55 -6.66
C LYS A 3 43.25 41.26 -7.46
N ILE A 4 44.27 40.79 -8.18
CA ILE A 4 44.19 39.60 -9.05
C ILE A 4 44.13 38.32 -8.20
N SER A 5 44.92 38.26 -7.12
CA SER A 5 44.89 37.14 -6.16
C SER A 5 43.52 36.98 -5.49
N LYS A 6 42.91 38.07 -5.02
CA LYS A 6 41.56 38.05 -4.42
C LYS A 6 40.48 37.64 -5.42
N PHE A 7 40.61 38.04 -6.69
CA PHE A 7 39.70 37.65 -7.76
C PHE A 7 39.78 36.15 -8.06
N LEU A 8 40.99 35.62 -8.27
CA LEU A 8 41.25 34.20 -8.50
C LEU A 8 40.78 33.32 -7.34
N HIS A 9 40.92 33.79 -6.09
CA HIS A 9 40.44 33.07 -4.92
C HIS A 9 38.90 33.02 -4.87
N LYS A 10 38.20 34.09 -5.28
CA LYS A 10 36.73 34.14 -5.28
C LYS A 10 36.14 33.22 -6.35
N ASP A 11 36.77 33.16 -7.52
CA ASP A 11 36.36 32.26 -8.60
C ASP A 11 36.60 30.78 -8.25
N LYS A 12 37.75 30.45 -7.62
CA LYS A 12 37.99 29.11 -7.09
C LYS A 12 36.95 28.69 -6.05
N LEU A 13 36.59 29.58 -5.11
CA LEU A 13 35.54 29.30 -4.13
C LEU A 13 34.17 29.06 -4.78
N LYS A 14 33.81 29.86 -5.80
CA LYS A 14 32.55 29.71 -6.53
C LYS A 14 32.50 28.39 -7.31
N PHE A 15 33.61 28.01 -7.94
CA PHE A 15 33.75 26.74 -8.64
C PHE A 15 33.61 25.55 -7.69
N VAL A 16 34.31 25.57 -6.55
CA VAL A 16 34.23 24.51 -5.53
C VAL A 16 32.82 24.39 -4.99
N LYS A 17 32.15 25.51 -4.68
CA LYS A 17 30.75 25.50 -4.20
C LYS A 17 29.78 24.90 -5.22
N ASN A 18 29.92 25.24 -6.50
CA ASN A 18 29.09 24.67 -7.57
C ASN A 18 29.38 23.18 -7.77
N SER A 19 30.64 22.77 -7.72
CA SER A 19 31.03 21.35 -7.85
C SER A 19 30.46 20.50 -6.71
N ILE A 20 30.57 20.97 -5.46
CA ILE A 20 29.98 20.31 -4.28
C ILE A 20 28.45 20.26 -4.39
N SER A 21 27.80 21.35 -4.82
CA SER A 21 26.35 21.39 -5.02
C SER A 21 25.88 20.38 -6.07
N ASN A 22 26.59 20.29 -7.21
CA ASN A 22 26.26 19.35 -8.28
C ASN A 22 26.50 17.91 -7.84
N PHE A 23 27.59 17.65 -7.13
CA PHE A 23 27.87 16.33 -6.55
C PHE A 23 26.75 15.90 -5.59
N ASN A 24 26.36 16.76 -4.65
CA ASN A 24 25.29 16.47 -3.70
C ASN A 24 23.94 16.24 -4.42
N CYS A 25 23.62 17.04 -5.43
CA CYS A 25 22.41 16.88 -6.24
C CYS A 25 22.38 15.52 -6.95
N ASN A 26 23.49 15.10 -7.56
CA ASN A 26 23.60 13.81 -8.22
C ASN A 26 23.48 12.64 -7.23
N VAL A 27 24.09 12.73 -6.05
CA VAL A 27 23.98 11.71 -5.00
C VAL A 27 22.54 11.58 -4.51
N MET A 28 21.85 12.70 -4.25
CA MET A 28 20.44 12.70 -3.84
C MET A 28 19.54 12.10 -4.92
N LYS A 29 19.66 12.55 -6.18
CA LYS A 29 18.88 12.01 -7.30
C LYS A 29 19.11 10.51 -7.50
N ASN A 30 20.36 10.05 -7.34
CA ASN A 30 20.65 8.62 -7.42
C ASN A 30 20.00 7.82 -6.28
N SER A 31 20.04 8.34 -5.05
CA SER A 31 19.38 7.71 -3.90
C SER A 31 17.86 7.63 -4.07
N GLU A 32 17.23 8.71 -4.55
CA GLU A 32 15.79 8.75 -4.84
C GLU A 32 15.40 7.74 -5.92
N ASN A 33 16.20 7.64 -6.99
CA ASN A 33 15.99 6.64 -8.05
C ASN A 33 16.11 5.20 -7.55
N VAL A 34 17.06 4.92 -6.64
CA VAL A 34 17.20 3.60 -6.03
C VAL A 34 15.98 3.28 -5.17
N LEU A 35 15.54 4.23 -4.33
CA LEU A 35 14.33 4.07 -3.51
C LEU A 35 13.08 3.83 -4.38
N LEU A 36 12.92 4.57 -5.47
CA LEU A 36 11.82 4.37 -6.43
C LEU A 36 11.82 2.98 -7.05
N LYS A 37 12.98 2.48 -7.49
CA LYS A 37 13.09 1.11 -8.03
C LYS A 37 12.73 0.05 -6.99
N VAL A 38 13.17 0.23 -5.74
CA VAL A 38 12.82 -0.67 -4.62
C VAL A 38 11.32 -0.65 -4.36
N ARG A 39 10.69 0.53 -4.33
CA ARG A 39 9.24 0.70 -4.17
C ARG A 39 8.45 0.01 -5.29
N ILE A 40 8.83 0.23 -6.55
CA ILE A 40 8.19 -0.40 -7.70
C ILE A 40 8.29 -1.93 -7.60
N LEU A 41 9.49 -2.46 -7.30
CA LEU A 41 9.69 -3.90 -7.14
C LEU A 41 8.80 -4.47 -6.01
N PHE A 42 8.79 -3.79 -4.86
CA PHE A 42 7.93 -4.14 -3.74
C PHE A 42 6.45 -4.18 -4.13
N TYR A 43 5.95 -3.16 -4.82
CA TYR A 43 4.55 -3.13 -5.25
C TYR A 43 4.21 -4.19 -6.29
N VAL A 44 5.11 -4.48 -7.23
CA VAL A 44 4.92 -5.55 -8.21
C VAL A 44 4.83 -6.90 -7.50
N MET A 45 5.73 -7.19 -6.54
CA MET A 45 5.69 -8.42 -5.76
C MET A 45 4.40 -8.52 -4.93
N ALA A 46 4.01 -7.43 -4.24
CA ALA A 46 2.78 -7.38 -3.45
C ALA A 46 1.54 -7.58 -4.33
N PHE A 47 1.50 -7.00 -5.53
CA PHE A 47 0.40 -7.14 -6.47
C PHE A 47 0.29 -8.57 -7.00
N ILE A 48 1.41 -9.17 -7.43
CA ILE A 48 1.43 -10.57 -7.88
C ILE A 48 0.96 -11.49 -6.76
N HIS A 49 1.49 -11.33 -5.54
CA HIS A 49 1.04 -12.09 -4.37
C HIS A 49 -0.47 -11.95 -4.14
N LEU A 50 -0.98 -10.71 -4.14
CA LEU A 50 -2.40 -10.43 -3.90
C LEU A 50 -3.29 -11.05 -4.98
N VAL A 51 -2.89 -10.97 -6.25
CA VAL A 51 -3.62 -11.59 -7.37
C VAL A 51 -3.65 -13.11 -7.24
N VAL A 52 -2.51 -13.75 -6.96
CA VAL A 52 -2.43 -15.22 -6.79
C VAL A 52 -3.32 -15.68 -5.63
N VAL A 53 -3.21 -15.02 -4.47
CA VAL A 53 -4.01 -15.37 -3.29
C VAL A 53 -5.50 -15.13 -3.54
N SER A 54 -5.85 -14.05 -4.25
CA SER A 54 -7.23 -13.73 -4.62
C SER A 54 -7.82 -14.77 -5.57
N ILE A 55 -7.05 -15.23 -6.58
CA ILE A 55 -7.48 -16.31 -7.48
C ILE A 55 -7.74 -17.57 -6.65
N ILE A 56 -6.78 -18.00 -5.84
CA ILE A 56 -6.90 -19.23 -5.02
C ILE A 56 -8.16 -19.16 -4.15
N LEU A 57 -8.33 -18.10 -3.36
CA LEU A 57 -9.45 -17.97 -2.43
C LEU A 57 -10.81 -17.81 -3.10
N LEU A 58 -10.89 -17.07 -4.22
CA LEU A 58 -12.16 -16.86 -4.93
C LEU A 58 -12.60 -18.12 -5.70
N THR A 59 -11.65 -18.97 -6.10
CA THR A 59 -11.93 -20.26 -6.77
C THR A 59 -12.34 -21.38 -5.82
N ILE A 60 -12.26 -21.17 -4.50
CA ILE A 60 -12.77 -22.14 -3.52
C ILE A 60 -14.29 -22.20 -3.64
N ASP A 61 -14.80 -23.38 -4.00
CA ASP A 61 -16.22 -23.68 -3.99
C ASP A 61 -16.63 -24.24 -2.62
N PHE A 62 -17.34 -23.42 -1.85
CA PHE A 62 -17.86 -23.84 -0.54
C PHE A 62 -19.14 -24.68 -0.67
N THR A 63 -19.78 -24.75 -1.84
CA THR A 63 -21.04 -25.48 -2.03
C THR A 63 -20.84 -26.99 -2.21
N GLU A 64 -19.63 -27.40 -2.60
CA GLU A 64 -19.23 -28.80 -2.68
C GLU A 64 -18.87 -29.40 -1.30
N ALA A 65 -18.89 -28.60 -0.24
CA ALA A 65 -18.57 -29.05 1.09
C ALA A 65 -19.71 -29.90 1.69
N GLU A 66 -19.36 -30.99 2.37
CA GLU A 66 -20.33 -31.90 3.02
C GLU A 66 -21.14 -31.23 4.14
N ASP A 67 -20.59 -30.19 4.77
CA ASP A 67 -21.20 -29.47 5.88
C ASP A 67 -22.04 -28.27 5.38
N PRO A 68 -23.39 -28.26 5.57
CA PRO A 68 -24.26 -27.16 5.15
C PRO A 68 -23.90 -25.81 5.78
N SER A 69 -23.21 -25.79 6.92
CA SER A 69 -22.75 -24.54 7.54
C SER A 69 -21.72 -23.81 6.68
N LEU A 70 -20.97 -24.54 5.84
CA LEU A 70 -19.98 -24.00 4.92
C LEU A 70 -20.63 -23.35 3.69
N TRP A 71 -21.84 -23.77 3.31
CA TRP A 71 -22.57 -23.14 2.19
C TRP A 71 -22.92 -21.68 2.51
N MET A 72 -23.20 -21.37 3.78
CA MET A 72 -23.41 -19.99 4.24
C MET A 72 -22.13 -19.16 4.11
N TYR A 73 -20.95 -19.78 4.24
CA TYR A 73 -19.66 -19.11 4.12
C TYR A 73 -19.41 -18.50 2.73
N ALA A 74 -19.99 -19.10 1.68
CA ALA A 74 -19.95 -18.57 0.31
C ALA A 74 -20.52 -17.15 0.20
N ASN A 75 -21.51 -16.81 1.03
CA ASN A 75 -22.12 -15.48 1.10
C ASN A 75 -21.43 -14.59 2.15
N VAL A 76 -20.99 -15.17 3.27
CA VAL A 76 -20.32 -14.43 4.35
C VAL A 76 -18.97 -13.85 3.91
N ARG A 77 -18.25 -14.49 2.98
CA ARG A 77 -16.94 -13.99 2.51
C ARG A 77 -16.95 -12.53 2.01
N TRP A 78 -18.07 -12.08 1.43
CA TRP A 78 -18.24 -10.70 0.95
C TRP A 78 -18.57 -9.71 2.07
N LYS A 79 -18.98 -10.20 3.23
CA LYS A 79 -19.20 -9.42 4.45
C LYS A 79 -17.92 -9.28 5.28
N LEU A 80 -16.86 -10.02 4.96
CA LEU A 80 -15.58 -9.88 5.66
C LEU A 80 -14.89 -8.60 5.21
N ILE A 81 -14.59 -7.70 6.16
CA ILE A 81 -13.84 -6.47 5.89
C ILE A 81 -12.50 -6.73 5.19
N THR A 82 -11.90 -7.89 5.43
CA THR A 82 -10.69 -8.39 4.76
C THR A 82 -10.83 -8.47 3.25
N CYS A 83 -12.01 -8.87 2.76
CA CYS A 83 -12.28 -8.90 1.33
C CYS A 83 -12.26 -7.48 0.76
N TRP A 84 -12.91 -6.53 1.44
CA TRP A 84 -13.04 -5.14 0.98
C TRP A 84 -11.71 -4.41 0.84
N PHE A 85 -10.86 -4.46 1.87
CA PHE A 85 -9.57 -3.76 1.78
C PHE A 85 -8.62 -4.47 0.80
N ASN A 86 -8.72 -5.80 0.62
CA ASN A 86 -7.92 -6.52 -0.38
C ASN A 86 -8.38 -6.20 -1.81
N LEU A 87 -9.69 -6.09 -2.06
CA LEU A 87 -10.23 -5.60 -3.34
C LEU A 87 -9.78 -4.17 -3.63
N LEU A 88 -9.82 -3.29 -2.63
CA LEU A 88 -9.30 -1.93 -2.78
C LEU A 88 -7.79 -1.93 -3.05
N SER A 89 -7.05 -2.84 -2.41
CA SER A 89 -5.60 -3.01 -2.62
C SER A 89 -5.27 -3.50 -4.03
N LEU A 90 -6.10 -4.36 -4.64
CA LEU A 90 -5.95 -4.79 -6.03
C LEU A 90 -6.00 -3.62 -7.02
N VAL A 91 -6.74 -2.55 -6.72
CA VAL A 91 -6.78 -1.34 -7.53
C VAL A 91 -5.67 -0.35 -7.14
N TYR A 92 -5.38 -0.26 -5.85
CA TYR A 92 -4.39 0.66 -5.30
C TYR A 92 -2.96 0.35 -5.73
N LEU A 93 -2.55 -0.93 -5.73
CA LEU A 93 -1.18 -1.34 -6.04
C LEU A 93 -0.78 -1.00 -7.50
N PRO A 94 -1.60 -1.28 -8.53
CA PRO A 94 -1.34 -0.83 -9.90
C PRO A 94 -1.21 0.69 -10.02
N ILE A 95 -2.04 1.45 -9.31
CA ILE A 95 -1.96 2.91 -9.27
C ILE A 95 -0.60 3.35 -8.70
N CYS A 96 -0.12 2.69 -7.63
CA CYS A 96 1.17 2.98 -7.05
C CYS A 96 2.33 2.69 -8.00
N ILE A 97 2.30 1.53 -8.67
CA ILE A 97 3.28 1.15 -9.69
C ILE A 97 3.30 2.20 -10.82
N TYR A 98 2.14 2.59 -11.33
CA TYR A 98 2.03 3.57 -12.40
C TYR A 98 2.60 4.94 -12.00
N CYS A 99 2.21 5.45 -10.83
CA CYS A 99 2.69 6.73 -10.34
C CYS A 99 4.20 6.74 -10.11
N ASP A 100 4.77 5.67 -9.56
CA ASP A 100 6.22 5.58 -9.30
C ASP A 100 7.01 5.36 -10.59
N LEU A 101 6.46 4.65 -11.58
CA LEU A 101 7.05 4.54 -12.92
C LEU A 101 7.07 5.90 -13.64
N LYS A 102 6.03 6.72 -13.46
CA LYS A 102 5.98 8.10 -13.98
C LYS A 102 6.99 9.00 -13.28
N GLU A 103 7.15 8.85 -11.98
CA GLU A 103 8.18 9.56 -11.21
C GLU A 103 9.59 9.17 -11.68
N LEU A 104 9.85 7.88 -11.93
CA LEU A 104 11.14 7.40 -12.46
C LEU A 104 11.46 7.94 -13.86
N ARG A 105 10.44 8.32 -14.64
CA ARG A 105 10.58 8.94 -15.97
C ARG A 105 10.69 10.47 -15.93
N ASP A 106 10.78 11.06 -14.74
CA ASP A 106 10.72 12.52 -14.53
C ASP A 106 9.38 13.14 -15.07
N GLU A 107 8.30 12.34 -15.13
CA GLU A 107 6.95 12.69 -15.61
C GLU A 107 5.94 12.91 -14.45
N ASP A 108 6.41 12.97 -13.20
CA ASP A 108 5.59 13.19 -11.99
C ASP A 108 4.82 14.51 -12.01
N LYS A 109 5.29 15.48 -12.80
CA LYS A 109 4.74 16.84 -12.88
C LYS A 109 3.44 16.91 -13.67
N GLU A 110 3.12 15.90 -14.47
CA GLU A 110 1.89 15.82 -15.25
C GLU A 110 0.65 15.96 -14.35
N LEU A 111 -0.36 16.71 -14.82
CA LEU A 111 -1.55 17.00 -14.02
C LEU A 111 -2.29 15.72 -13.62
N HIS A 112 -2.40 14.75 -14.53
CA HIS A 112 -3.05 13.47 -14.26
C HIS A 112 -2.29 12.67 -13.19
N VAL A 113 -0.96 12.57 -13.30
CA VAL A 113 -0.11 11.86 -12.32
C VAL A 113 -0.19 12.50 -10.94
N LYS A 114 -0.17 13.82 -10.85
CA LYS A 114 -0.38 14.55 -9.58
C LYS A 114 -1.75 14.28 -8.96
N ARG A 115 -2.82 14.29 -9.76
CA ARG A 115 -4.17 13.96 -9.28
C ARG A 115 -4.23 12.54 -8.76
N LEU A 116 -3.67 11.59 -9.51
CA LEU A 116 -3.64 10.19 -9.14
C LEU A 116 -2.80 9.95 -7.87
N ASN A 117 -1.68 10.67 -7.71
CA ASN A 117 -0.89 10.69 -6.47
C ASN A 117 -1.69 11.21 -5.27
N ASN A 118 -2.45 12.28 -5.45
CA ASN A 118 -3.30 12.79 -4.37
C ASN A 118 -4.41 11.81 -4.00
N ILE A 119 -5.03 11.17 -5.00
CA ILE A 119 -6.06 10.15 -4.80
C ILE A 119 -5.49 8.92 -4.08
N ARG A 120 -4.35 8.39 -4.53
CA ARG A 120 -3.71 7.23 -3.90
C ARG A 120 -3.34 7.53 -2.44
N PHE A 121 -2.82 8.73 -2.15
CA PHE A 121 -2.51 9.11 -0.77
C PHE A 121 -3.77 9.22 0.07
N LEU A 122 -4.82 9.85 -0.44
CA LEU A 122 -6.09 9.99 0.26
C LEU A 122 -6.74 8.63 0.56
N ILE A 123 -6.81 7.73 -0.42
CA ILE A 123 -7.35 6.36 -0.25
C ILE A 123 -6.52 5.60 0.77
N PHE A 124 -5.20 5.66 0.66
CA PHE A 124 -4.32 4.93 1.56
C PHE A 124 -4.46 5.41 3.00
N THR A 125 -4.32 6.71 3.25
CA THR A 125 -4.34 7.26 4.61
C THR A 125 -5.71 7.19 5.25
N SER A 126 -6.78 7.23 4.45
CA SER A 126 -8.15 7.33 4.97
C SER A 126 -8.83 5.97 5.09
N ILE A 127 -8.55 5.04 4.18
CA ILE A 127 -9.20 3.72 4.17
C ILE A 127 -8.19 2.61 4.43
N LEU A 128 -7.24 2.37 3.52
CA LEU A 128 -6.41 1.15 3.55
C LEU A 128 -5.62 1.04 4.85
N LEU A 129 -4.88 2.08 5.23
CA LEU A 129 -4.04 2.09 6.42
C LEU A 129 -4.82 1.79 7.72
N PRO A 130 -5.84 2.58 8.10
CA PRO A 130 -6.57 2.31 9.33
C PRO A 130 -7.34 1.00 9.28
N THR A 131 -7.91 0.64 8.13
CA THR A 131 -8.77 -0.55 8.00
C THR A 131 -7.96 -1.84 8.04
N SER A 132 -6.86 -1.94 7.29
CA SER A 132 -6.03 -3.16 7.26
C SER A 132 -5.37 -3.40 8.61
N ILE A 133 -4.77 -2.36 9.22
CA ILE A 133 -4.16 -2.49 10.55
C ILE A 133 -5.18 -2.96 11.58
N PHE A 134 -6.36 -2.32 11.63
CA PHE A 134 -7.40 -2.70 12.57
C PHE A 134 -7.89 -4.13 12.34
N ALA A 135 -8.26 -4.46 11.09
CA ALA A 135 -8.82 -5.76 10.74
C ALA A 135 -7.82 -6.90 10.97
N ASP A 136 -6.56 -6.72 10.59
CA ASP A 136 -5.53 -7.76 10.71
C ASP A 136 -5.14 -8.01 12.16
N ILE A 137 -5.00 -6.95 12.97
CA ILE A 137 -4.75 -7.10 14.42
C ILE A 137 -5.95 -7.76 15.10
N LEU A 138 -7.17 -7.33 14.75
CA LEU A 138 -8.39 -7.91 15.31
C LEU A 138 -8.52 -9.40 14.94
N PHE A 139 -8.25 -9.75 13.69
CA PHE A 139 -8.27 -11.13 13.21
C PHE A 139 -7.36 -12.01 14.07
N TRP A 140 -6.08 -11.67 14.23
CA TRP A 140 -5.15 -12.49 15.00
C TRP A 140 -5.54 -12.58 16.49
N ARG A 141 -6.09 -11.50 17.06
CA ARG A 141 -6.60 -11.52 18.43
C ARG A 141 -7.78 -12.47 18.60
N LEU A 142 -8.72 -12.46 17.66
CA LEU A 142 -9.87 -13.37 17.68
C LEU A 142 -9.41 -14.80 17.40
N TRP A 143 -8.59 -15.02 16.37
CA TRP A 143 -8.05 -16.33 15.99
C TRP A 143 -7.32 -17.05 17.14
N MET A 144 -6.56 -16.31 17.95
CA MET A 144 -5.85 -16.86 19.10
C MET A 144 -6.75 -17.13 20.32
N LYS A 145 -7.87 -16.42 20.42
CA LYS A 145 -8.79 -16.53 21.55
C LYS A 145 -9.85 -17.59 21.32
N ASP A 146 -10.54 -17.50 20.19
CA ASP A 146 -11.60 -18.41 19.78
C ASP A 146 -11.84 -18.28 18.25
N ARG A 147 -11.53 -19.33 17.51
CA ARG A 147 -11.67 -19.35 16.04
C ARG A 147 -13.11 -19.43 15.58
N GLU A 148 -14.01 -19.98 16.41
CA GLU A 148 -15.42 -20.12 16.06
C GLU A 148 -16.11 -18.76 15.90
N LEU A 149 -15.53 -17.70 16.48
CA LEU A 149 -15.98 -16.31 16.27
C LEU A 149 -15.72 -15.78 14.86
N LEU A 150 -14.78 -16.38 14.12
CA LEU A 150 -14.41 -15.98 12.78
C LEU A 150 -15.09 -16.87 11.74
N ALA A 151 -15.05 -18.18 11.96
CA ALA A 151 -15.59 -19.17 11.05
C ALA A 151 -15.79 -20.52 11.77
N PRO A 152 -16.70 -21.38 11.29
CA PRO A 152 -16.74 -22.77 11.72
C PRO A 152 -15.37 -23.44 11.55
N VAL A 153 -14.94 -24.25 12.51
CA VAL A 153 -13.64 -24.94 12.47
C VAL A 153 -13.50 -25.85 11.25
N THR A 154 -14.62 -26.28 10.66
CA THR A 154 -14.67 -27.05 9.41
C THR A 154 -14.17 -26.27 8.19
N VAL A 155 -14.14 -24.93 8.25
CA VAL A 155 -13.55 -24.07 7.20
C VAL A 155 -12.06 -24.33 7.04
N ASP A 156 -11.34 -24.68 8.10
CA ASP A 156 -9.88 -24.94 8.05
C ASP A 156 -9.53 -26.15 7.16
N ALA A 157 -10.50 -27.03 6.87
CA ALA A 157 -10.33 -28.15 5.94
C ALA A 157 -10.31 -27.72 4.46
N ILE A 158 -10.93 -26.57 4.14
CA ILE A 158 -11.08 -26.07 2.77
C ILE A 158 -10.16 -24.87 2.54
N VAL A 159 -10.07 -23.98 3.52
CA VAL A 159 -9.25 -22.77 3.48
C VAL A 159 -7.94 -23.05 4.20
N PRO A 160 -6.81 -23.20 3.49
CA PRO A 160 -5.55 -23.57 4.11
C PRO A 160 -5.06 -22.51 5.10
N PHE A 161 -4.45 -22.94 6.19
CA PHE A 161 -3.90 -22.02 7.20
C PHE A 161 -2.96 -20.95 6.62
N TRP A 162 -2.16 -21.28 5.62
CA TRP A 162 -1.22 -20.33 5.00
C TRP A 162 -1.94 -19.18 4.27
N THR A 163 -3.17 -19.39 3.75
CA THR A 163 -3.91 -18.30 3.11
C THR A 163 -4.36 -17.26 4.13
N GLN A 164 -4.59 -17.67 5.39
CA GLN A 164 -4.89 -16.74 6.48
C GLN A 164 -3.69 -15.80 6.74
N HIS A 165 -2.47 -16.33 6.74
CA HIS A 165 -1.26 -15.51 6.82
C HIS A 165 -1.10 -14.57 5.63
N CYS A 166 -1.41 -15.03 4.41
CA CYS A 166 -1.40 -14.17 3.22
C CYS A 166 -2.41 -13.01 3.32
N MET A 167 -3.60 -13.26 3.87
CA MET A 167 -4.67 -12.27 3.98
C MET A 167 -4.48 -11.27 5.13
N HIS A 168 -3.74 -11.66 6.18
CA HIS A 168 -3.69 -10.90 7.44
C HIS A 168 -2.30 -10.52 7.93
N THR A 169 -1.29 -11.38 7.78
CA THR A 169 0.09 -11.03 8.14
C THR A 169 0.75 -10.28 7.00
N VAL A 170 0.65 -10.81 5.77
CA VAL A 170 1.29 -10.20 4.61
C VAL A 170 0.65 -8.87 4.26
N SER A 171 -0.68 -8.74 4.32
CA SER A 171 -1.41 -7.47 4.17
C SER A 171 -0.94 -6.39 5.15
N LEU A 172 -0.78 -6.75 6.42
CA LEU A 172 -0.30 -5.86 7.48
C LEU A 172 1.14 -5.42 7.19
N VAL A 173 2.02 -6.35 6.85
CA VAL A 173 3.41 -6.06 6.47
C VAL A 173 3.47 -5.16 5.24
N VAL A 174 2.67 -5.43 4.21
CA VAL A 174 2.59 -4.60 3.00
C VAL A 174 2.14 -3.18 3.35
N THR A 175 1.11 -3.04 4.20
CA THR A 175 0.62 -1.73 4.64
C THR A 175 1.70 -0.96 5.41
N ILE A 176 2.40 -1.61 6.35
CA ILE A 176 3.45 -0.98 7.14
C ILE A 176 4.65 -0.58 6.26
N LEU A 177 5.10 -1.48 5.39
CA LEU A 177 6.20 -1.20 4.47
C LEU A 177 5.85 -0.05 3.52
N ASP A 178 4.60 0.03 3.06
CA ASP A 178 4.14 1.14 2.25
C ASP A 178 4.23 2.47 3.03
N VAL A 179 3.82 2.52 4.30
CA VAL A 179 3.99 3.71 5.16
C VAL A 179 5.46 4.13 5.27
N VAL A 180 6.35 3.16 5.44
CA VAL A 180 7.79 3.39 5.64
C VAL A 180 8.49 3.83 4.35
N LEU A 181 8.16 3.20 3.23
CA LEU A 181 8.85 3.41 1.95
C LEU A 181 8.36 4.65 1.21
N VAL A 182 7.10 5.07 1.42
CA VAL A 182 6.50 6.19 0.70
C VAL A 182 6.52 7.45 1.57
N PRO A 183 7.28 8.49 1.19
CA PRO A 183 7.19 9.77 1.87
C PRO A 183 5.83 10.41 1.58
N ARG A 184 4.95 10.41 2.59
CA ARG A 184 3.65 11.06 2.52
C ARG A 184 3.69 12.41 3.22
N THR A 185 3.06 13.41 2.61
CA THR A 185 2.80 14.68 3.28
C THR A 185 1.52 14.57 4.11
N ARG A 186 1.54 15.17 5.30
CA ARG A 186 0.36 15.21 6.17
C ARG A 186 -0.77 15.96 5.45
N PRO A 187 -2.00 15.41 5.39
CA PRO A 187 -3.12 16.13 4.79
C PRO A 187 -3.37 17.44 5.56
N LYS A 188 -3.65 18.51 4.82
CA LYS A 188 -3.92 19.85 5.40
C LYS A 188 -5.27 19.93 6.12
N SER A 189 -6.21 19.05 5.76
CA SER A 189 -7.54 18.95 6.36
C SER A 189 -7.92 17.49 6.50
N VAL A 190 -8.62 17.18 7.60
CA VAL A 190 -9.12 15.84 7.91
C VAL A 190 -10.44 15.53 7.20
N VAL A 191 -11.17 16.55 6.73
CA VAL A 191 -12.54 16.43 6.20
C VAL A 191 -12.63 15.47 5.01
N PRO A 192 -11.80 15.58 3.94
CA PRO A 192 -11.91 14.68 2.80
C PRO A 192 -11.66 13.21 3.17
N GLY A 193 -10.72 12.97 4.09
CA GLY A 193 -10.40 11.64 4.55
C GLY A 193 -11.53 11.02 5.37
N LEU A 194 -12.11 11.80 6.30
CA LEU A 194 -13.28 11.36 7.07
C LEU A 194 -14.49 11.12 6.17
N SER A 195 -14.75 11.98 5.20
CA SER A 195 -15.87 11.79 4.26
C SER A 195 -15.74 10.48 3.48
N ILE A 196 -14.56 10.19 2.92
CA ILE A 196 -14.32 8.97 2.16
C ILE A 196 -14.37 7.73 3.05
N MET A 197 -13.81 7.79 4.27
CA MET A 197 -13.90 6.70 5.24
C MET A 197 -15.36 6.42 5.60
N SER A 198 -16.17 7.45 5.85
CA SER A 198 -17.60 7.28 6.16
C SER A 198 -18.37 6.66 4.99
N ILE A 199 -18.10 7.07 3.75
CA ILE A 199 -18.70 6.46 2.55
C ILE A 199 -18.31 4.99 2.44
N PHE A 200 -17.04 4.66 2.65
CA PHE A 200 -16.55 3.29 2.64
C PHE A 200 -17.24 2.43 3.70
N LEU A 201 -17.28 2.88 4.95
CA LEU A 201 -17.95 2.17 6.04
C LEU A 201 -19.45 2.01 5.79
N PHE A 202 -20.12 3.05 5.27
CA PHE A 202 -21.53 2.96 4.90
C PHE A 202 -21.75 1.89 3.82
N SER A 203 -20.94 1.89 2.76
CA SER A 203 -21.03 0.89 1.70
C SER A 203 -20.80 -0.53 2.19
N TYR A 204 -19.86 -0.71 3.13
CA TYR A 204 -19.57 -1.99 3.75
C TYR A 204 -20.75 -2.51 4.57
N VAL A 205 -21.40 -1.65 5.37
CA VAL A 205 -22.53 -2.04 6.24
C VAL A 205 -23.79 -2.39 5.43
N THR A 206 -23.93 -1.88 4.21
CA THR A 206 -25.09 -2.15 3.36
C THR A 206 -25.09 -3.51 2.64
N VAL A 207 -24.01 -4.30 2.73
CA VAL A 207 -23.85 -5.63 2.10
C VAL A 207 -24.12 -6.77 3.09
#